data_AF-A0A8T0IVR2-F1
#
_entry.id   AF-A0A8T0IVR2-F1
#
_cell.length_a   1.000
_cell.length_b   1.000
_cell.length_c   1.000
_cell.angle_alpha   90.00
_cell.angle_beta   90.00
_cell.angle_gamma   90.00
#
_symmetry.space_group_name_H-M   'P 1'
#
loop_
_entity.id
_entity.type
_entity.pdbx_description
1 polymer ?
#
loop_
_entity_poly.entity_id
_entity_poly.type
_entity_poly.pdbx_seq_one_letter_code
_entity_poly.pdbx_strand_id
1 'polypeptide(L)'
;MSFSDDEPIVALPNAGPRPIPIVAGRVQLVSKNNSKAPLDENTQKVMLELTGGDSTADRGGLDLVAVLDVSGSMAGEKLQKMMKAMEFVIRKLSPIDRLSIVSFSSAAHRLCPLRQVTETSQPQLQGMINKLVAKGGTNIADGLRTAVKVLADRSNKVGRVHAVILMSDGEQNQGDASTVATGGVPVYTFGFGEDYDPNVLNAVARNSKGGTFAVVDNVVDGLSKGFSQILAGLVTVVVSDLKLTVSRIEDESTIQSVSAGIYDQEKALDGSSVTISFGDLYAKEVRKTIVDVLLPTIDTERGADILEISYAYTIGGKLFDAPPGTLTVRRSGGATADAASDVQTEEARLNMADKIKAARTMADGKNIVDARDKLVEAQNALEDVVEQTNPLVDALRNEIQQLVKLFKTQDVYDRKGRPFALSSETSHDRQRFAARGDIDSIRLFATPRMDKYLEQAKKFDENPAAPLPSVDEDVKEEIAANPLGPIAGPISFYIQTAIQALQAIDKLINKGANQ
;
A
#
# COMPACT_ATOMS: atom_id res chain seq x y z
N MET A 1 0.11 31.58 6.68
CA MET A 1 -0.80 31.73 5.51
C MET A 1 -1.89 30.68 5.60
N SER A 2 -3.13 30.98 5.23
CA SER A 2 -4.26 30.02 5.08
C SER A 2 -4.50 29.78 3.59
N PHE A 3 -4.78 28.55 3.17
CA PHE A 3 -5.01 28.17 1.76
C PHE A 3 -6.49 27.90 1.52
N SER A 4 -7.31 28.96 1.52
CA SER A 4 -8.77 28.89 1.38
C SER A 4 -9.24 29.33 -0.02
N ASP A 5 -8.47 28.97 -1.05
CA ASP A 5 -8.61 29.43 -2.43
C ASP A 5 -8.81 28.28 -3.43
N ASP A 6 -9.38 27.16 -2.96
CA ASP A 6 -9.76 26.03 -3.81
C ASP A 6 -10.68 26.50 -4.95
N GLU A 7 -10.34 26.14 -6.19
CA GLU A 7 -11.28 26.33 -7.31
C GLU A 7 -12.56 25.51 -7.06
N PRO A 8 -13.76 26.09 -7.29
CA PRO A 8 -14.99 25.32 -7.17
C PRO A 8 -14.97 24.16 -8.17
N ILE A 9 -15.32 22.96 -7.68
CA ILE A 9 -15.38 21.77 -8.53
C ILE A 9 -16.48 21.98 -9.57
N VAL A 10 -16.08 22.16 -10.83
CA VAL A 10 -17.01 22.27 -11.96
C VAL A 10 -17.48 20.86 -12.28
N ALA A 11 -18.78 20.61 -12.13
CA ALA A 11 -19.39 19.36 -12.56
C ALA A 11 -19.25 19.26 -14.09
N LEU A 12 -18.72 18.14 -14.59
CA LEU A 12 -18.68 17.88 -16.03
C LEU A 12 -20.12 17.86 -16.58
N PRO A 13 -20.37 18.36 -17.81
CA PRO A 13 -21.73 18.47 -18.38
C PRO A 13 -22.53 17.16 -18.41
N ASN A 14 -21.87 16.00 -18.31
CA ASN A 14 -22.48 14.67 -18.30
C ASN A 14 -22.30 13.88 -16.99
N ALA A 15 -21.69 14.49 -15.97
CA ALA A 15 -21.49 13.89 -14.64
C ALA A 15 -22.42 14.58 -13.64
N GLY A 16 -23.73 14.35 -13.77
CA GLY A 16 -24.62 14.57 -12.64
C GLY A 16 -24.14 13.73 -11.44
N PRO A 17 -24.45 14.12 -10.19
CA PRO A 17 -24.12 13.31 -9.03
C PRO A 17 -24.84 11.96 -9.17
N ARG A 18 -24.13 10.95 -9.70
CA ARG A 18 -24.60 9.58 -9.60
C ARG A 18 -24.39 9.22 -8.14
N PRO A 19 -25.46 8.90 -7.39
CA PRO A 19 -25.27 8.30 -6.08
C PRO A 19 -24.44 7.06 -6.33
N ILE A 20 -23.21 6.99 -5.82
CA ILE A 20 -22.45 5.75 -5.78
C ILE A 20 -23.27 4.83 -4.88
N PRO A 21 -23.96 3.80 -5.41
CA PRO A 21 -24.63 2.85 -4.54
C PRO A 21 -23.54 2.21 -3.66
N ILE A 22 -23.81 2.03 -2.37
CA ILE A 22 -22.92 1.22 -1.53
C ILE A 22 -23.03 -0.20 -2.06
N VAL A 23 -22.08 -0.58 -2.91
CA VAL A 23 -22.02 -1.94 -3.44
C VAL A 23 -21.20 -2.75 -2.44
N ALA A 24 -21.86 -3.66 -1.72
CA ALA A 24 -21.18 -4.63 -0.88
C ALA A 24 -20.18 -5.48 -1.69
N GLY A 25 -19.17 -6.08 -1.04
CA GLY A 25 -18.21 -6.95 -1.72
C GLY A 25 -17.10 -6.23 -2.50
N ARG A 26 -16.77 -4.97 -2.16
CA ARG A 26 -15.58 -4.27 -2.67
C ARG A 26 -14.26 -4.72 -2.03
N VAL A 27 -14.36 -5.47 -0.94
CA VAL A 27 -13.26 -6.18 -0.29
C VAL A 27 -13.69 -7.62 -0.12
N GLN A 28 -12.83 -8.53 -0.53
CA GLN A 28 -12.98 -9.96 -0.31
C GLN A 28 -12.09 -10.38 0.85
N LEU A 29 -12.68 -11.04 1.85
CA LEU A 29 -11.96 -11.64 2.98
C LEU A 29 -11.85 -13.14 2.76
N VAL A 30 -10.64 -13.69 2.87
CA VAL A 30 -10.36 -15.12 2.84
C VAL A 30 -9.54 -15.50 4.07
N SER A 31 -9.98 -16.52 4.80
CA SER A 31 -9.23 -17.12 5.89
C SER A 31 -8.50 -18.37 5.43
N LYS A 32 -7.23 -18.52 5.80
CA LYS A 32 -6.42 -19.72 5.53
C LYS A 32 -5.82 -20.23 6.83
N ASN A 33 -6.10 -21.48 7.15
CA ASN A 33 -5.67 -22.16 8.38
C ASN A 33 -5.71 -23.68 8.17
N ASN A 34 -5.14 -24.42 9.11
CA ASN A 34 -5.38 -25.85 9.19
C ASN A 34 -6.83 -26.09 9.62
N SER A 35 -7.58 -26.89 8.85
CA SER A 35 -8.99 -27.16 9.13
C SER A 35 -9.18 -28.12 10.30
N LYS A 36 -8.11 -28.77 10.75
CA LYS A 36 -8.10 -29.66 11.91
C LYS A 36 -7.14 -29.15 12.98
N ALA A 37 -7.48 -29.41 14.24
CA ALA A 37 -6.62 -29.12 15.38
C ALA A 37 -6.62 -30.29 16.39
N PRO A 38 -5.51 -30.54 17.11
CA PRO A 38 -5.41 -31.56 18.17
C PRO A 38 -6.47 -31.35 19.26
N LEU A 39 -6.74 -32.37 20.08
CA LEU A 39 -7.62 -32.24 21.26
C LEU A 39 -6.95 -31.53 22.43
N ASP A 40 -5.64 -31.74 22.61
CA ASP A 40 -4.83 -31.07 23.62
C ASP A 40 -4.73 -29.56 23.36
N GLU A 41 -4.29 -28.81 24.36
CA GLU A 41 -3.98 -27.39 24.19
C GLU A 41 -2.93 -27.18 23.08
N ASN A 42 -3.22 -26.28 22.15
CA ASN A 42 -2.30 -25.97 21.06
C ASN A 42 -2.54 -24.58 20.45
N THR A 43 -1.49 -24.00 19.88
CA THR A 43 -1.58 -22.74 19.11
C THR A 43 -1.86 -23.04 17.65
N GLN A 44 -2.93 -22.45 17.11
CA GLN A 44 -3.27 -22.47 15.69
C GLN A 44 -2.92 -21.13 15.05
N LYS A 45 -2.44 -21.18 13.81
CA LYS A 45 -2.13 -19.99 13.01
C LYS A 45 -3.20 -19.78 11.94
N VAL A 46 -3.81 -18.60 11.96
CA VAL A 46 -4.86 -18.20 11.02
C VAL A 46 -4.35 -17.02 10.22
N MET A 47 -4.26 -17.17 8.90
CA MET A 47 -4.00 -16.04 8.00
C MET A 47 -5.32 -15.49 7.47
N LEU A 48 -5.51 -14.18 7.59
CA LEU A 48 -6.63 -13.43 7.05
C LEU A 48 -6.12 -12.59 5.88
N GLU A 49 -6.71 -12.78 4.70
CA GLU A 49 -6.35 -12.09 3.46
C GLU A 49 -7.51 -11.22 2.99
N LEU A 50 -7.28 -9.90 2.92
CA LEU A 50 -8.21 -8.90 2.41
C LEU A 50 -7.74 -8.46 1.03
N THR A 51 -8.58 -8.65 0.01
CA THR A 51 -8.27 -8.31 -1.38
C THR A 51 -9.22 -7.24 -1.89
N GLY A 52 -8.67 -6.19 -2.48
CA GLY A 52 -9.43 -5.12 -3.11
C GLY A 52 -10.14 -5.62 -4.36
N GLY A 53 -11.40 -5.23 -4.53
CA GLY A 53 -12.20 -5.54 -5.71
C GLY A 53 -11.64 -4.93 -7.00
N ASP A 54 -12.36 -5.13 -8.10
CA ASP A 54 -11.98 -4.54 -9.39
C ASP A 54 -12.15 -3.01 -9.40
N SER A 55 -11.33 -2.35 -10.22
CA SER A 55 -11.48 -0.93 -10.54
C SER A 55 -12.86 -0.69 -11.16
N THR A 56 -13.50 0.42 -10.81
CA THR A 56 -14.77 0.84 -11.41
C THR A 56 -14.68 2.24 -11.96
N ALA A 57 -15.48 2.54 -12.99
CA ALA A 57 -15.57 3.88 -13.57
C ALA A 57 -16.10 4.94 -12.58
N ASP A 58 -16.68 4.51 -11.46
CA ASP A 58 -17.28 5.38 -10.44
C ASP A 58 -16.34 5.64 -9.24
N ARG A 59 -15.07 5.94 -9.54
CA ARG A 59 -14.09 6.25 -8.49
C ARG A 59 -14.24 7.67 -7.95
N GLY A 60 -13.84 7.87 -6.70
CA GLY A 60 -13.64 9.22 -6.16
C GLY A 60 -12.54 9.97 -6.92
N GLY A 61 -12.65 11.30 -6.97
CA GLY A 61 -11.57 12.15 -7.50
C GLY A 61 -10.36 12.17 -6.57
N LEU A 62 -9.17 12.30 -7.14
CA LEU A 62 -7.90 12.39 -6.42
C LEU A 62 -7.52 13.86 -6.17
N ASP A 63 -7.10 14.20 -4.95
CA ASP A 63 -6.44 15.46 -4.60
C ASP A 63 -4.95 15.19 -4.38
N LEU A 64 -4.14 15.51 -5.38
CA LEU A 64 -2.70 15.26 -5.37
C LEU A 64 -1.95 16.56 -5.12
N VAL A 65 -1.00 16.55 -4.19
CA VAL A 65 -0.01 17.62 -4.05
C VAL A 65 1.36 17.08 -4.43
N ALA A 66 1.96 17.64 -5.47
CA ALA A 66 3.31 17.31 -5.91
C ALA A 66 4.31 18.30 -5.27
N VAL A 67 5.20 17.80 -4.43
CA VAL A 67 6.26 18.53 -3.74
C VAL A 67 7.58 18.23 -4.44
N LEU A 68 8.08 19.21 -5.18
CA LEU A 68 9.17 19.04 -6.14
C LEU A 68 10.41 19.82 -5.70
N ASP A 69 11.52 19.11 -5.58
CA ASP A 69 12.83 19.71 -5.31
C ASP A 69 13.31 20.50 -6.53
N VAL A 70 13.64 21.77 -6.32
CA VAL A 70 14.26 22.66 -7.31
C VAL A 70 15.53 23.29 -6.74
N SER A 71 16.23 22.58 -5.84
CA SER A 71 17.55 22.95 -5.35
C SER A 71 18.60 22.95 -6.46
N GLY A 72 19.79 23.49 -6.16
CA GLY A 72 20.87 23.57 -7.14
C GLY A 72 21.33 22.21 -7.70
N SER A 73 21.21 21.12 -6.93
CA SER A 73 21.59 19.75 -7.35
C SER A 73 20.73 19.22 -8.49
N MET A 74 19.48 19.70 -8.59
CA MET A 74 18.55 19.33 -9.65
C MET A 74 18.89 19.92 -11.01
N ALA A 75 19.89 20.81 -11.13
CA ALA A 75 20.22 21.46 -12.39
C ALA A 75 20.55 20.47 -13.53
N GLY A 76 20.23 20.86 -14.76
CA GLY A 76 20.50 20.06 -15.96
C GLY A 76 19.51 18.91 -16.15
N GLU A 77 20.02 17.71 -16.41
CA GLU A 77 19.21 16.54 -16.79
C GLU A 77 18.25 16.09 -15.69
N LYS A 78 18.61 16.24 -14.41
CA LYS A 78 17.77 15.81 -13.27
C LYS A 78 16.43 16.55 -13.27
N LEU A 79 16.44 17.88 -13.41
CA LEU A 79 15.23 18.69 -13.52
C LEU A 79 14.42 18.36 -14.78
N GLN A 80 15.08 18.15 -15.91
CA GLN A 80 14.39 17.77 -17.16
C GLN A 80 13.64 16.44 -17.02
N LYS A 81 14.26 15.43 -16.39
CA LYS A 81 13.62 14.14 -16.10
C LYS A 81 12.44 14.29 -15.14
N MET A 82 12.57 15.12 -14.11
CA MET A 82 11.46 15.43 -13.21
C MET A 82 10.30 16.13 -13.94
N MET A 83 10.60 17.08 -14.84
CA MET A 83 9.57 17.79 -15.62
C MET A 83 8.81 16.82 -16.50
N LYS A 84 9.52 15.92 -17.17
CA LYS A 84 8.94 14.86 -18.01
C LYS A 84 8.08 13.88 -17.22
N ALA A 85 8.55 13.44 -16.04
CA ALA A 85 7.76 12.57 -15.16
C ALA A 85 6.48 13.26 -14.66
N MET A 86 6.56 14.55 -14.34
CA MET A 86 5.37 15.34 -13.99
C MET A 86 4.41 15.54 -15.18
N GLU A 87 4.92 15.64 -16.40
CA GLU A 87 4.10 15.66 -17.60
C GLU A 87 3.28 14.36 -17.73
N PHE A 88 3.89 13.20 -17.49
CA PHE A 88 3.18 11.92 -17.43
C PHE A 88 2.04 11.96 -16.41
N VAL A 89 2.33 12.41 -15.18
CA VAL A 89 1.32 12.51 -14.11
C VAL A 89 0.17 13.43 -14.54
N ILE A 90 0.47 14.63 -15.02
CA ILE A 90 -0.54 15.61 -15.46
C ILE A 90 -1.43 15.05 -16.57
N ARG A 91 -0.87 14.29 -17.51
CA ARG A 91 -1.60 13.69 -18.64
C ARG A 91 -2.45 12.49 -18.25
N LYS A 92 -2.08 11.79 -17.16
CA LYS A 92 -2.82 10.64 -16.64
C LYS A 92 -3.95 11.03 -15.70
N LEU A 93 -3.86 12.19 -15.05
CA LEU A 93 -4.95 12.73 -14.24
C LEU A 93 -6.16 13.08 -15.13
N SER A 94 -7.35 12.89 -14.57
CA SER A 94 -8.63 13.13 -15.24
C SER A 94 -9.31 14.41 -14.72
N PRO A 95 -10.35 14.91 -15.38
CA PRO A 95 -11.02 16.15 -14.95
C PRO A 95 -11.68 16.11 -13.56
N ILE A 96 -11.90 14.92 -13.00
CA ILE A 96 -12.39 14.77 -11.61
C ILE A 96 -11.27 14.91 -10.56
N ASP A 97 -10.01 14.84 -10.98
CA ASP A 97 -8.83 14.93 -10.13
C ASP A 97 -8.36 16.39 -10.02
N ARG A 98 -7.73 16.72 -8.89
CA ARG A 98 -7.13 18.02 -8.60
C ARG A 98 -5.64 17.86 -8.34
N LEU A 99 -4.84 18.77 -8.88
CA LEU A 99 -3.40 18.84 -8.67
C LEU A 99 -3.03 20.21 -8.08
N SER A 100 -2.18 20.21 -7.05
CA SER A 100 -1.43 21.38 -6.60
C SER A 100 0.06 21.09 -6.71
N ILE A 101 0.83 22.08 -7.18
CA ILE A 101 2.29 21.96 -7.33
C ILE A 101 2.94 22.87 -6.30
N VAL A 102 3.80 22.27 -5.48
CA VAL A 102 4.66 22.96 -4.53
C VAL A 102 6.10 22.71 -4.96
N SER A 103 6.83 23.76 -5.31
CA SER A 103 8.28 23.66 -5.48
C SER A 103 8.97 24.06 -4.18
N PHE A 104 10.13 23.48 -3.89
CA PHE A 104 10.94 23.90 -2.75
C PHE A 104 12.42 23.96 -3.10
N SER A 105 13.10 24.93 -2.51
CA SER A 105 14.56 24.95 -2.40
C SER A 105 14.93 25.41 -1.00
N SER A 106 15.39 26.65 -0.81
CA SER A 106 15.57 27.22 0.55
C SER A 106 14.24 27.49 1.26
N ALA A 107 13.18 27.73 0.50
CA ALA A 107 11.81 27.93 0.95
C ALA A 107 10.83 27.22 0.01
N ALA A 108 9.63 26.94 0.48
CA ALA A 108 8.57 26.35 -0.32
C ALA A 108 7.68 27.41 -0.99
N HIS A 109 7.30 27.15 -2.23
CA HIS A 109 6.42 27.97 -3.03
C HIS A 109 5.29 27.12 -3.62
N ARG A 110 4.05 27.42 -3.23
CA ARG A 110 2.86 26.83 -3.86
C ARG A 110 2.60 27.57 -5.18
N LEU A 111 2.79 26.88 -6.31
CA LEU A 111 2.64 27.46 -7.65
C LEU A 111 1.18 27.58 -8.09
N CYS A 112 0.32 26.70 -7.58
CA CYS A 112 -1.12 26.74 -7.84
C CYS A 112 -1.93 26.19 -6.64
N PRO A 113 -3.16 26.66 -6.42
CA PRO A 113 -4.11 26.00 -5.53
C PRO A 113 -4.48 24.61 -6.07
N LEU A 114 -5.25 23.83 -5.29
CA LEU A 114 -5.80 22.56 -5.79
C LEU A 114 -6.73 22.82 -6.97
N ARG A 115 -6.27 22.39 -8.16
CA ARG A 115 -6.90 22.73 -9.43
C ARG A 115 -7.31 21.50 -10.20
N GLN A 116 -8.54 21.46 -10.71
CA GLN A 116 -9.00 20.34 -11.53
C GLN A 116 -8.17 20.17 -12.80
N VAL A 117 -7.86 18.93 -13.18
CA VAL A 117 -7.06 18.63 -14.37
C VAL A 117 -7.96 18.42 -15.59
N THR A 118 -8.53 19.51 -16.08
CA THR A 118 -9.32 19.58 -17.32
C THR A 118 -8.44 19.80 -18.56
N GLU A 119 -8.98 19.55 -19.76
CA GLU A 119 -8.30 19.86 -21.04
C GLU A 119 -7.80 21.32 -21.13
N THR A 120 -8.49 22.27 -20.48
CA THR A 120 -8.11 23.69 -20.48
C THR A 120 -7.03 24.04 -19.46
N SER A 121 -7.04 23.39 -18.30
CA SER A 121 -6.07 23.61 -17.22
C SER A 121 -4.77 22.83 -17.41
N GLN A 122 -4.82 21.70 -18.11
CA GLN A 122 -3.69 20.79 -18.28
C GLN A 122 -2.48 21.47 -18.95
N PRO A 123 -2.62 22.23 -20.06
CA PRO A 123 -1.50 23.00 -20.62
C PRO A 123 -0.96 24.07 -19.67
N GLN A 124 -1.80 24.60 -18.78
CA GLN A 124 -1.40 25.62 -17.81
C GLN A 124 -0.54 25.02 -16.70
N LEU A 125 -0.92 23.83 -16.21
CA LEU A 125 -0.12 23.05 -15.23
C LEU A 125 1.23 22.63 -15.83
N GLN A 126 1.24 22.15 -17.08
CA GLN A 126 2.48 21.85 -17.80
C GLN A 126 3.36 23.10 -17.97
N GLY A 127 2.75 24.24 -18.30
CA GLY A 127 3.45 25.52 -18.39
C GLY A 127 4.06 26.00 -17.07
N MET A 128 3.51 25.62 -15.92
CA MET A 128 4.10 25.90 -14.60
C MET A 128 5.33 25.01 -14.35
N ILE A 129 5.24 23.72 -14.67
CA ILE A 129 6.35 22.77 -14.54
C ILE A 129 7.53 23.18 -15.44
N ASN A 130 7.26 23.56 -16.69
CA ASN A 130 8.30 23.96 -17.65
C ASN A 130 9.02 25.27 -17.28
N LYS A 131 8.51 26.03 -16.32
CA LYS A 131 9.12 27.28 -15.81
C LYS A 131 9.95 27.06 -14.55
N LEU A 132 10.01 25.84 -14.02
CA LEU A 132 10.82 25.54 -12.85
C LEU A 132 12.31 25.74 -13.17
N VAL A 133 13.04 26.31 -12.22
CA VAL A 133 14.47 26.58 -12.34
C VAL A 133 15.16 26.08 -11.08
N ALA A 134 16.18 25.23 -11.27
CA ALA A 134 17.00 24.69 -10.19
C ALA A 134 17.89 25.79 -9.58
N LYS A 135 17.60 26.19 -8.33
CA LYS A 135 18.39 27.16 -7.57
C LYS A 135 18.07 27.11 -6.06
N GLY A 136 19.09 27.25 -5.24
CA GLY A 136 18.96 27.42 -3.78
C GLY A 136 19.35 26.17 -3.01
N GLY A 137 19.00 26.16 -1.72
CA GLY A 137 19.20 25.02 -0.82
C GLY A 137 18.08 23.99 -0.91
N THR A 138 17.90 23.20 0.15
CA THR A 138 17.05 22.00 0.19
C THR A 138 16.36 21.93 1.55
N ASN A 139 15.16 22.50 1.63
CA ASN A 139 14.33 22.59 2.82
C ASN A 139 13.07 21.72 2.65
N ILE A 140 13.26 20.40 2.76
CA ILE A 140 12.22 19.40 2.60
C ILE A 140 11.07 19.63 3.60
N ALA A 141 11.40 20.04 4.83
CA ALA A 141 10.43 20.28 5.88
C ALA A 141 9.42 21.38 5.52
N ASP A 142 9.86 22.46 4.86
CA ASP A 142 8.98 23.55 4.45
C ASP A 142 8.07 23.16 3.28
N GLY A 143 8.61 22.38 2.33
CA GLY A 143 7.82 21.79 1.23
C GLY A 143 6.72 20.88 1.75
N LEU A 144 7.06 19.98 2.68
CA LEU A 144 6.13 19.05 3.29
C LEU A 144 5.05 19.76 4.12
N ARG A 145 5.41 20.74 4.96
CA ARG A 145 4.44 21.55 5.73
C ARG A 145 3.46 22.28 4.82
N THR A 146 3.96 22.85 3.72
CA THR A 146 3.12 23.53 2.74
C THR A 146 2.12 22.58 2.11
N ALA A 147 2.56 21.38 1.70
CA ALA A 147 1.69 20.40 1.07
C ALA A 147 0.62 19.82 2.01
N VAL A 148 1.01 19.45 3.23
CA VAL A 148 0.07 19.00 4.28
C VAL A 148 -0.95 20.11 4.54
N LYS A 149 -0.51 21.37 4.58
CA LYS A 149 -1.42 22.49 4.76
C LYS A 149 -2.41 22.68 3.61
N VAL A 150 -1.96 22.56 2.36
CA VAL A 150 -2.85 22.61 1.19
C VAL A 150 -3.96 21.58 1.30
N LEU A 151 -3.62 20.35 1.72
CA LEU A 151 -4.63 19.31 1.92
C LEU A 151 -5.49 19.57 3.17
N ALA A 152 -4.93 20.10 4.26
CA ALA A 152 -5.69 20.39 5.47
C ALA A 152 -6.77 21.47 5.24
N ASP A 153 -6.42 22.53 4.50
CA ASP A 153 -7.26 23.71 4.25
C ASP A 153 -8.28 23.48 3.10
N ARG A 154 -8.23 22.33 2.41
CA ARG A 154 -9.13 22.03 1.29
C ARG A 154 -10.61 22.00 1.70
N SER A 155 -11.45 22.58 0.87
CA SER A 155 -12.90 22.73 1.07
C SER A 155 -13.68 21.43 0.90
N ASN A 156 -13.35 20.65 -0.14
CA ASN A 156 -14.05 19.41 -0.50
C ASN A 156 -13.20 18.19 -0.12
N LYS A 157 -13.61 17.49 0.95
CA LYS A 157 -12.89 16.31 1.49
C LYS A 157 -13.63 14.99 1.27
N VAL A 158 -14.96 15.02 1.28
CA VAL A 158 -15.80 13.81 1.33
C VAL A 158 -15.71 13.03 0.03
N GLY A 159 -15.44 11.73 0.12
CA GLY A 159 -15.41 10.82 -1.02
C GLY A 159 -14.24 11.03 -1.99
N ARG A 160 -13.22 11.82 -1.62
CA ARG A 160 -12.03 12.09 -2.42
C ARG A 160 -10.79 11.43 -1.82
N VAL A 161 -9.98 10.81 -2.67
CA VAL A 161 -8.65 10.31 -2.31
C VAL A 161 -7.72 11.51 -2.21
N HIS A 162 -6.74 11.47 -1.31
CA HIS A 162 -5.74 12.53 -1.21
C HIS A 162 -4.37 11.99 -0.87
N ALA A 163 -3.33 12.60 -1.44
CA ALA A 163 -1.95 12.18 -1.22
C ALA A 163 -0.96 13.31 -1.51
N VAL A 164 0.21 13.22 -0.89
CA VAL A 164 1.39 14.01 -1.24
C VAL A 164 2.39 13.10 -1.94
N ILE A 165 2.87 13.52 -3.10
CA ILE A 165 4.10 12.99 -3.69
C ILE A 165 5.22 13.97 -3.37
N LEU A 166 6.27 13.51 -2.72
CA LEU A 166 7.43 14.31 -2.36
C LEU A 166 8.67 13.71 -3.01
N MET A 167 9.39 14.51 -3.79
CA MET A 167 10.60 14.08 -4.47
C MET A 167 11.77 14.97 -4.05
N SER A 168 12.93 14.36 -3.79
CA SER A 168 14.19 15.07 -3.53
C SER A 168 15.39 14.29 -4.07
N ASP A 169 16.42 15.02 -4.50
CA ASP A 169 17.67 14.45 -5.03
C ASP A 169 18.88 14.74 -4.14
N GLY A 170 18.68 15.39 -2.99
CA GLY A 170 19.75 15.91 -2.15
C GLY A 170 19.44 15.82 -0.66
N GLU A 171 20.48 16.00 0.16
CA GLU A 171 20.35 16.07 1.62
C GLU A 171 19.65 17.36 2.05
N GLN A 172 18.79 17.27 3.07
CA GLN A 172 18.21 18.47 3.68
C GLN A 172 19.32 19.32 4.32
N ASN A 173 19.37 20.61 3.99
CA ASN A 173 20.29 21.55 4.63
C ASN A 173 19.60 22.46 5.65
N GLN A 174 18.26 22.42 5.71
CA GLN A 174 17.45 23.24 6.61
C GLN A 174 16.22 22.47 7.10
N GLY A 175 15.95 22.60 8.40
CA GLY A 175 14.84 21.92 9.06
C GLY A 175 15.05 20.42 9.22
N ASP A 176 14.03 19.75 9.76
CA ASP A 176 13.99 18.30 9.85
C ASP A 176 12.62 17.80 9.39
N ALA A 177 12.56 17.28 8.17
CA ALA A 177 11.31 16.78 7.60
C ALA A 177 10.76 15.56 8.35
N SER A 178 11.61 14.78 9.03
CA SER A 178 11.18 13.57 9.76
C SER A 178 10.24 13.88 10.94
N THR A 179 10.31 15.11 11.48
CA THR A 179 9.50 15.58 12.61
C THR A 179 8.19 16.25 12.20
N VAL A 180 7.95 16.46 10.90
CA VAL A 180 6.77 17.16 10.42
C VAL A 180 5.53 16.28 10.59
N ALA A 181 4.56 16.75 11.37
CA ALA A 181 3.28 16.08 11.51
C ALA A 181 2.50 16.12 10.18
N THR A 182 2.24 14.93 9.63
CA THR A 182 1.52 14.77 8.36
C THR A 182 0.00 14.90 8.51
N GLY A 183 -0.51 14.88 9.75
CA GLY A 183 -1.95 15.05 10.02
C GLY A 183 -2.83 13.96 9.42
N GLY A 184 -2.29 12.76 9.22
CA GLY A 184 -3.01 11.64 8.60
C GLY A 184 -3.00 11.65 7.07
N VAL A 185 -2.28 12.58 6.44
CA VAL A 185 -2.10 12.62 4.99
C VAL A 185 -1.06 11.57 4.56
N PRO A 186 -1.36 10.72 3.55
CA PRO A 186 -0.36 9.84 2.93
C PRO A 186 0.74 10.63 2.22
N VAL A 187 2.01 10.31 2.50
CA VAL A 187 3.18 10.96 1.86
C VAL A 187 4.05 9.90 1.19
N TYR A 188 4.07 9.90 -0.13
CA TYR A 188 4.90 9.04 -0.96
C TYR A 188 6.18 9.76 -1.29
N THR A 189 7.31 9.28 -0.79
CA THR A 189 8.61 9.94 -0.96
C THR A 189 9.46 9.25 -2.02
N PHE A 190 10.12 10.02 -2.87
CA PHE A 190 10.99 9.55 -3.94
C PHE A 190 12.39 10.10 -3.75
N GLY A 191 13.36 9.22 -3.51
CA GLY A 191 14.76 9.55 -3.54
C GLY A 191 15.30 9.41 -4.96
N PHE A 192 15.78 10.50 -5.54
CA PHE A 192 16.24 10.52 -6.93
C PHE A 192 17.76 10.66 -7.06
N GLY A 193 18.39 9.72 -7.77
CA GLY A 193 19.85 9.70 -7.89
C GLY A 193 20.51 9.06 -6.68
N GLU A 194 21.67 9.57 -6.24
CA GLU A 194 22.47 8.95 -5.17
C GLU A 194 22.79 9.90 -4.01
N ASP A 195 22.44 11.20 -4.11
CA ASP A 195 22.91 12.24 -3.19
C ASP A 195 21.85 12.65 -2.13
N TYR A 196 20.69 11.98 -2.08
CA TYR A 196 19.63 12.27 -1.13
C TYR A 196 19.82 11.55 0.21
N ASP A 197 19.21 12.04 1.29
CA ASP A 197 19.18 11.32 2.58
C ASP A 197 18.01 10.31 2.61
N PRO A 198 18.27 9.00 2.47
CA PRO A 198 17.21 8.00 2.45
C PRO A 198 16.54 7.84 3.81
N ASN A 199 17.22 8.15 4.93
CA ASN A 199 16.64 8.00 6.26
C ASN A 199 15.54 9.03 6.49
N VAL A 200 15.77 10.26 6.04
CA VAL A 200 14.80 11.36 6.16
C VAL A 200 13.55 11.08 5.31
N LEU A 201 13.73 10.70 4.03
CA LEU A 201 12.60 10.39 3.15
C LEU A 201 11.82 9.16 3.65
N ASN A 202 12.52 8.10 4.06
CA ASN A 202 11.88 6.94 4.66
C ASN A 202 11.13 7.28 5.96
N ALA A 203 11.70 8.12 6.83
CA ALA A 203 11.03 8.56 8.05
C ALA A 203 9.75 9.34 7.75
N VAL A 204 9.78 10.27 6.77
CA VAL A 204 8.60 11.00 6.32
C VAL A 204 7.50 10.04 5.82
N ALA A 205 7.85 9.09 4.96
CA ALA A 205 6.89 8.12 4.44
C ALA A 205 6.31 7.22 5.54
N ARG A 206 7.16 6.71 6.44
CA ARG A 206 6.76 5.86 7.57
C ARG A 206 5.86 6.59 8.57
N ASN A 207 6.15 7.86 8.86
CA ASN A 207 5.36 8.70 9.76
C ASN A 207 4.04 9.21 9.13
N SER A 208 3.79 8.90 7.86
CA SER A 208 2.54 9.21 7.15
C SER A 208 1.58 8.01 7.15
N LYS A 209 0.28 8.24 6.93
CA LYS A 209 -0.69 7.15 6.77
C LYS A 209 -0.61 6.58 5.36
N GLY A 210 -0.10 5.35 5.19
CA GLY A 210 -0.10 4.64 3.90
C GLY A 210 1.00 5.02 2.90
N GLY A 211 1.87 5.99 3.21
CA GLY A 211 2.94 6.45 2.34
C GLY A 211 4.14 5.49 2.24
N THR A 212 4.72 5.36 1.05
CA THR A 212 5.90 4.51 0.81
C THR A 212 7.14 5.33 0.42
N PHE A 213 8.32 4.78 0.69
CA PHE A 213 9.58 5.33 0.22
C PHE A 213 10.06 4.56 -1.01
N ALA A 214 10.23 5.28 -2.10
CA ALA A 214 10.66 4.75 -3.39
C ALA A 214 12.06 5.25 -3.75
N VAL A 215 12.89 4.33 -4.21
CA VAL A 215 14.21 4.62 -4.76
C VAL A 215 14.08 4.71 -6.28
N VAL A 216 14.56 5.80 -6.84
CA VAL A 216 14.54 6.04 -8.27
C VAL A 216 15.95 6.36 -8.78
N ASP A 217 16.45 5.49 -9.64
CA ASP A 217 17.74 5.69 -10.29
C ASP A 217 17.66 6.85 -11.30
N ASN A 218 18.79 7.55 -11.48
CA ASN A 218 18.92 8.60 -12.51
C ASN A 218 19.13 8.01 -13.92
N VAL A 219 18.40 6.94 -14.25
CA VAL A 219 18.32 6.40 -15.61
C VAL A 219 17.33 7.21 -16.45
N VAL A 220 17.17 6.89 -17.74
CA VAL A 220 16.40 7.71 -18.69
C VAL A 220 14.90 7.80 -18.32
N ASP A 221 14.34 6.75 -17.71
CA ASP A 221 12.90 6.60 -17.44
C ASP A 221 12.55 6.38 -15.96
N GLY A 222 13.53 6.46 -15.05
CA GLY A 222 13.37 6.07 -13.65
C GLY A 222 12.24 6.83 -12.94
N LEU A 223 12.15 8.15 -13.11
CA LEU A 223 11.14 8.97 -12.42
C LEU A 223 9.73 8.76 -12.95
N SER A 224 9.56 8.68 -14.28
CA SER A 224 8.25 8.39 -14.88
C SER A 224 7.76 7.02 -14.44
N LYS A 225 8.63 6.00 -14.41
CA LYS A 225 8.33 4.68 -13.85
C LYS A 225 7.88 4.78 -12.39
N GLY A 226 8.68 5.42 -11.53
CA GLY A 226 8.34 5.55 -10.10
C GLY A 226 7.00 6.27 -9.86
N PHE A 227 6.77 7.40 -10.53
CA PHE A 227 5.53 8.17 -10.39
C PHE A 227 4.33 7.41 -10.95
N SER A 228 4.50 6.65 -12.02
CA SER A 228 3.41 5.86 -12.60
C SER A 228 2.89 4.80 -11.64
N GLN A 229 3.78 4.18 -10.85
CA GLN A 229 3.40 3.17 -9.86
C GLN A 229 2.52 3.75 -8.74
N ILE A 230 2.91 4.90 -8.19
CA ILE A 230 2.11 5.54 -7.13
C ILE A 230 0.79 6.07 -7.71
N LEU A 231 0.83 6.71 -8.88
CA LEU A 231 -0.37 7.23 -9.52
C LEU A 231 -1.37 6.10 -9.81
N ALA A 232 -0.91 4.96 -10.31
CA ALA A 232 -1.74 3.77 -10.56
C ALA A 232 -2.52 3.33 -9.31
N GLY A 233 -1.85 3.28 -8.16
CA GLY A 233 -2.51 2.95 -6.89
C GLY A 233 -3.53 4.01 -6.48
N LEU A 234 -3.14 5.29 -6.51
CA LEU A 234 -3.99 6.40 -6.08
C LEU A 234 -5.27 6.56 -6.91
N VAL A 235 -5.22 6.30 -8.22
CA VAL A 235 -6.41 6.34 -9.09
C VAL A 235 -7.25 5.05 -9.05
N THR A 236 -6.80 4.04 -8.30
CA THR A 236 -7.52 2.75 -8.15
C THR A 236 -7.87 2.41 -6.70
N VAL A 237 -7.93 3.40 -5.81
CA VAL A 237 -8.48 3.21 -4.46
C VAL A 237 -9.93 2.74 -4.57
N VAL A 238 -10.22 1.52 -4.10
CA VAL A 238 -11.57 0.94 -4.12
C VAL A 238 -12.32 1.18 -2.82
N VAL A 239 -11.61 1.22 -1.69
CA VAL A 239 -12.14 1.53 -0.37
C VAL A 239 -11.13 2.34 0.44
N SER A 240 -11.63 3.10 1.41
CA SER A 240 -10.85 3.92 2.35
C SER A 240 -11.18 3.53 3.79
N ASP A 241 -10.31 3.85 4.75
CA ASP A 241 -10.48 3.51 6.18
C ASP A 241 -10.84 2.03 6.43
N LEU A 242 -10.19 1.11 5.72
CA LEU A 242 -10.40 -0.33 5.91
C LEU A 242 -9.91 -0.75 7.30
N LYS A 243 -10.80 -1.40 8.03
CA LYS A 243 -10.55 -1.99 9.34
C LYS A 243 -10.92 -3.46 9.35
N LEU A 244 -10.12 -4.27 10.02
CA LEU A 244 -10.37 -5.69 10.28
C LEU A 244 -10.47 -5.88 11.79
N THR A 245 -11.55 -6.47 12.26
CA THR A 245 -11.73 -6.83 13.67
C THR A 245 -11.74 -8.34 13.80
N VAL A 246 -10.89 -8.84 14.68
CA VAL A 246 -10.78 -10.26 15.03
C VAL A 246 -11.15 -10.41 16.49
N SER A 247 -12.18 -11.20 16.78
CA SER A 247 -12.70 -11.44 18.12
C SER A 247 -12.55 -12.91 18.49
N ARG A 248 -12.19 -13.19 19.74
CA ARG A 248 -12.17 -14.55 20.28
C ARG A 248 -13.59 -15.06 20.46
N ILE A 249 -13.75 -16.38 20.39
CA ILE A 249 -14.93 -17.06 20.91
C ILE A 249 -14.65 -17.49 22.35
N GLU A 250 -15.51 -17.06 23.28
CA GLU A 250 -15.41 -17.36 24.71
C GLU A 250 -15.35 -18.88 24.94
N ASP A 251 -14.50 -19.30 25.87
CA ASP A 251 -14.17 -20.70 26.22
C ASP A 251 -13.62 -21.58 25.08
N GLU A 252 -13.59 -21.11 23.83
CA GLU A 252 -13.06 -21.85 22.67
C GLU A 252 -11.65 -21.41 22.27
N SER A 253 -11.28 -20.16 22.57
CA SER A 253 -10.06 -19.56 22.01
C SER A 253 -9.53 -18.37 22.80
N THR A 254 -8.22 -18.13 22.67
CA THR A 254 -7.56 -16.89 23.11
C THR A 254 -6.65 -16.35 22.01
N ILE A 255 -6.75 -15.06 21.69
CA ILE A 255 -5.84 -14.40 20.74
C ILE A 255 -4.51 -14.12 21.45
N GLN A 256 -3.44 -14.78 21.04
CA GLN A 256 -2.10 -14.57 21.61
C GLN A 256 -1.39 -13.39 20.97
N SER A 257 -1.37 -13.34 19.63
CA SER A 257 -0.71 -12.28 18.87
C SER A 257 -1.33 -12.08 17.49
N VAL A 258 -1.16 -10.86 16.98
CA VAL A 258 -1.64 -10.43 15.65
C VAL A 258 -0.47 -9.78 14.92
N SER A 259 -0.04 -10.40 13.83
CA SER A 259 1.03 -9.93 12.96
C SER A 259 0.44 -9.24 11.74
N ALA A 260 0.40 -7.90 11.78
CA ALA A 260 -0.17 -7.05 10.74
C ALA A 260 0.79 -5.93 10.30
N GLY A 261 2.10 -6.18 10.24
CA GLY A 261 3.08 -5.17 9.81
C GLY A 261 3.09 -3.91 10.69
N ILE A 262 3.17 -2.73 10.07
CA ILE A 262 3.21 -1.42 10.78
C ILE A 262 1.81 -0.83 11.05
N TYR A 263 0.73 -1.57 10.75
CA TYR A 263 -0.62 -1.06 10.91
C TYR A 263 -1.00 -0.88 12.38
N ASP A 264 -1.74 0.18 12.67
CA ASP A 264 -2.24 0.47 14.01
C ASP A 264 -3.17 -0.67 14.47
N GLN A 265 -2.96 -1.15 15.69
CA GLN A 265 -3.75 -2.21 16.31
C GLN A 265 -4.36 -1.71 17.62
N GLU A 266 -5.68 -1.73 17.70
CA GLU A 266 -6.43 -1.43 18.91
C GLU A 266 -6.88 -2.75 19.54
N LYS A 267 -6.37 -3.06 20.74
CA LYS A 267 -6.75 -4.28 21.48
C LYS A 267 -7.81 -3.92 22.51
N ALA A 268 -8.88 -4.72 22.60
CA ALA A 268 -9.86 -4.59 23.67
C ALA A 268 -9.21 -4.82 25.04
N LEU A 269 -9.66 -4.09 26.06
CA LEU A 269 -9.07 -4.13 27.41
C LEU A 269 -9.13 -5.52 28.06
N ASP A 270 -10.15 -6.30 27.71
CA ASP A 270 -10.38 -7.67 28.17
C ASP A 270 -9.71 -8.73 27.27
N GLY A 271 -8.97 -8.30 26.24
CA GLY A 271 -8.34 -9.19 25.26
C GLY A 271 -9.34 -9.92 24.36
N SER A 272 -10.62 -9.50 24.34
CA SER A 272 -11.65 -10.16 23.53
C SER A 272 -11.47 -9.97 22.03
N SER A 273 -10.91 -8.84 21.60
CA SER A 273 -10.75 -8.52 20.19
C SER A 273 -9.53 -7.64 19.91
N VAL A 274 -9.13 -7.66 18.63
CA VAL A 274 -8.11 -6.79 18.06
C VAL A 274 -8.64 -6.19 16.77
N THR A 275 -8.60 -4.86 16.65
CA THR A 275 -8.95 -4.14 15.43
C THR A 275 -7.68 -3.58 14.77
N ILE A 276 -7.46 -3.97 13.52
CA ILE A 276 -6.35 -3.51 12.67
C ILE A 276 -6.86 -2.44 11.71
N SER A 277 -6.17 -1.29 11.64
CA SER A 277 -6.51 -0.19 10.72
C SER A 277 -5.55 -0.14 9.52
N PHE A 278 -6.02 -0.57 8.35
CA PHE A 278 -5.22 -0.63 7.11
C PHE A 278 -5.23 0.68 6.30
N GLY A 279 -6.26 1.51 6.45
CA GLY A 279 -6.45 2.71 5.64
C GLY A 279 -6.98 2.39 4.24
N ASP A 280 -6.39 2.97 3.21
CA ASP A 280 -6.85 2.79 1.82
C ASP A 280 -6.39 1.46 1.23
N LEU A 281 -7.27 0.84 0.43
CA LEU A 281 -6.96 -0.38 -0.33
C LEU A 281 -7.19 -0.14 -1.83
N TYR A 282 -6.21 -0.51 -2.65
CA TYR A 282 -6.29 -0.37 -4.11
C TYR A 282 -6.97 -1.58 -4.77
N ALA A 283 -7.38 -1.41 -6.02
CA ALA A 283 -7.91 -2.50 -6.82
C ALA A 283 -6.88 -3.64 -6.93
N LYS A 284 -7.31 -4.87 -6.58
CA LYS A 284 -6.48 -6.08 -6.52
C LYS A 284 -5.27 -6.00 -5.56
N GLU A 285 -5.19 -4.98 -4.72
CA GLU A 285 -4.19 -4.95 -3.64
C GLU A 285 -4.60 -5.94 -2.54
N VAL A 286 -3.61 -6.59 -1.94
CA VAL A 286 -3.80 -7.62 -0.92
C VAL A 286 -3.19 -7.17 0.41
N ARG A 287 -3.91 -7.43 1.50
CA ARG A 287 -3.44 -7.25 2.89
C ARG A 287 -3.62 -8.55 3.65
N LYS A 288 -2.54 -9.04 4.23
CA LYS A 288 -2.51 -10.26 5.04
C LYS A 288 -2.26 -9.94 6.49
N THR A 289 -2.85 -10.75 7.37
CA THR A 289 -2.61 -10.71 8.81
C THR A 289 -2.56 -12.14 9.32
N ILE A 290 -1.55 -12.46 10.15
CA ILE A 290 -1.49 -13.75 10.85
C ILE A 290 -1.95 -13.55 12.28
N VAL A 291 -2.86 -14.39 12.74
CA VAL A 291 -3.39 -14.43 14.09
C VAL A 291 -2.97 -15.76 14.71
N ASP A 292 -2.23 -15.69 15.82
CA ASP A 292 -1.90 -16.86 16.62
C ASP A 292 -2.99 -17.02 17.68
N VAL A 293 -3.69 -18.16 17.64
CA VAL A 293 -4.87 -18.47 18.45
C VAL A 293 -4.58 -19.68 19.31
N LEU A 294 -4.63 -19.52 20.63
CA LEU A 294 -4.55 -20.63 21.57
C LEU A 294 -5.92 -21.30 21.68
N LEU A 295 -5.96 -22.61 21.49
CA LEU A 295 -7.14 -23.44 21.68
C LEU A 295 -6.97 -24.32 22.93
N PRO A 296 -7.95 -24.36 23.84
CA PRO A 296 -7.85 -25.12 25.08
C PRO A 296 -8.01 -26.63 24.86
N THR A 297 -7.63 -27.42 25.86
CA THR A 297 -7.85 -28.87 25.84
C THR A 297 -9.35 -29.21 25.84
N ILE A 298 -9.77 -30.18 25.03
CA ILE A 298 -11.14 -30.71 25.04
C ILE A 298 -11.15 -32.25 25.01
N ASP A 299 -12.19 -32.85 25.57
CA ASP A 299 -12.28 -34.32 25.70
C ASP A 299 -12.98 -35.03 24.53
N THR A 300 -13.66 -34.27 23.66
CA THR A 300 -14.54 -34.83 22.61
C THR A 300 -14.27 -34.20 21.26
N GLU A 301 -14.30 -35.03 20.20
CA GLU A 301 -14.10 -34.54 18.84
C GLU A 301 -15.31 -33.75 18.33
N ARG A 302 -15.16 -32.45 18.12
CA ARG A 302 -16.24 -31.57 17.65
C ARG A 302 -15.75 -30.49 16.71
N GLY A 303 -16.68 -29.82 16.04
CA GLY A 303 -16.39 -28.51 15.46
C GLY A 303 -16.28 -27.46 16.56
N ALA A 304 -15.32 -26.56 16.43
CA ALA A 304 -15.14 -25.42 17.32
C ALA A 304 -15.07 -24.15 16.47
N ASP A 305 -15.94 -23.19 16.75
CA ASP A 305 -15.82 -21.83 16.21
C ASP A 305 -14.75 -21.13 17.05
N ILE A 306 -13.63 -20.74 16.44
CA ILE A 306 -12.43 -20.27 17.15
C ILE A 306 -12.18 -18.77 17.00
N LEU A 307 -12.79 -18.12 16.02
CA LEU A 307 -12.72 -16.67 15.84
C LEU A 307 -14.02 -16.17 15.22
N GLU A 308 -14.41 -14.96 15.59
CA GLU A 308 -15.33 -14.13 14.83
C GLU A 308 -14.54 -13.02 14.13
N ILE A 309 -14.80 -12.81 12.85
CA ILE A 309 -14.04 -11.89 12.00
C ILE A 309 -15.02 -10.98 11.28
N SER A 310 -14.82 -9.67 11.40
CA SER A 310 -15.59 -8.66 10.67
C SER A 310 -14.67 -7.60 10.09
N TYR A 311 -15.15 -6.85 9.12
CA TYR A 311 -14.40 -5.77 8.51
C TYR A 311 -15.33 -4.62 8.15
N ALA A 312 -14.79 -3.41 8.17
CA ALA A 312 -15.51 -2.20 7.85
C ALA A 312 -14.65 -1.31 6.95
N TYR A 313 -15.28 -0.52 6.09
CA TYR A 313 -14.58 0.45 5.26
C TYR A 313 -15.52 1.59 4.82
N THR A 314 -14.94 2.63 4.25
CA THR A 314 -15.65 3.78 3.69
C THR A 314 -15.57 3.79 2.15
N ILE A 315 -16.71 3.98 1.48
CA ILE A 315 -16.82 4.24 0.03
C ILE A 315 -17.58 5.54 -0.17
N GLY A 316 -17.00 6.48 -0.92
CA GLY A 316 -17.67 7.76 -1.23
C GLY A 316 -18.07 8.55 0.02
N GLY A 317 -17.34 8.37 1.13
CA GLY A 317 -17.65 8.99 2.43
C GLY A 317 -18.74 8.29 3.26
N LYS A 318 -19.24 7.12 2.83
CA LYS A 318 -20.22 6.32 3.57
C LYS A 318 -19.57 5.05 4.13
N LEU A 319 -19.85 4.77 5.40
CA LEU A 319 -19.43 3.55 6.08
C LEU A 319 -20.19 2.33 5.53
N PHE A 320 -19.46 1.24 5.37
CA PHE A 320 -19.98 -0.10 5.12
C PHE A 320 -19.38 -1.04 6.18
N ASP A 321 -20.26 -1.76 6.88
CA ASP A 321 -19.89 -2.77 7.86
C ASP A 321 -20.26 -4.15 7.31
N ALA A 322 -19.28 -5.03 7.16
CA ALA A 322 -19.53 -6.41 6.76
C ALA A 322 -20.12 -7.20 7.94
N PRO A 323 -21.09 -8.09 7.68
CA PRO A 323 -21.56 -9.05 8.68
C PRO A 323 -20.38 -9.86 9.24
N PRO A 324 -20.36 -10.16 10.54
CA PRO A 324 -19.33 -11.01 11.13
C PRO A 324 -19.42 -12.44 10.58
N GLY A 325 -18.27 -13.02 10.24
CA GLY A 325 -18.11 -14.42 9.88
C GLY A 325 -17.38 -15.19 10.98
N THR A 326 -17.74 -16.45 11.19
CA THR A 326 -17.06 -17.34 12.14
C THR A 326 -16.07 -18.24 11.43
N LEU A 327 -14.87 -18.39 12.00
CA LEU A 327 -13.90 -19.39 11.57
C LEU A 327 -14.04 -20.67 12.41
N THR A 328 -14.26 -21.80 11.76
CA THR A 328 -14.45 -23.10 12.42
C THR A 328 -13.29 -24.05 12.12
N VAL A 329 -12.85 -24.80 13.14
CA VAL A 329 -11.92 -25.93 13.00
C VAL A 329 -12.54 -27.23 13.52
N ARG A 330 -12.10 -28.37 12.99
CA ARG A 330 -12.43 -29.70 13.50
C ARG A 330 -11.40 -30.12 14.55
N ARG A 331 -11.81 -30.25 15.80
CA ARG A 331 -10.97 -30.78 16.89
C ARG A 331 -11.02 -32.31 16.84
N SER A 332 -9.88 -32.99 16.67
CA SER A 332 -9.82 -34.46 16.51
C SER A 332 -8.50 -35.06 17.00
N GLY A 333 -8.53 -36.33 17.45
CA GLY A 333 -7.34 -37.07 17.86
C GLY A 333 -6.40 -37.33 16.68
N GLY A 334 -5.10 -37.14 16.88
CA GLY A 334 -4.07 -37.34 15.84
C GLY A 334 -3.94 -36.22 14.80
N ALA A 335 -4.69 -35.12 14.95
CA ALA A 335 -4.43 -33.90 14.18
C ALA A 335 -3.12 -33.23 14.63
N THR A 336 -2.48 -32.50 13.72
CA THR A 336 -1.28 -31.70 14.03
C THR A 336 -1.63 -30.22 14.14
N ALA A 337 -0.78 -29.45 14.82
CA ALA A 337 -0.89 -28.00 14.90
C ALA A 337 -0.11 -27.29 13.79
N ASP A 338 0.25 -28.01 12.72
CA ASP A 338 1.05 -27.45 11.64
C ASP A 338 0.25 -26.37 10.89
N ALA A 339 0.94 -25.28 10.57
CA ALA A 339 0.39 -24.20 9.78
C ALA A 339 0.13 -24.66 8.34
N ALA A 340 -0.93 -24.13 7.71
CA ALA A 340 -1.19 -24.37 6.29
C ALA A 340 -0.06 -23.79 5.42
N SER A 341 0.18 -24.37 4.24
CA SER A 341 1.29 -23.97 3.35
C SER A 341 1.28 -22.47 2.99
N ASP A 342 0.10 -21.88 2.78
CA ASP A 342 -0.04 -20.43 2.56
C ASP A 342 0.39 -19.59 3.77
N VAL A 343 0.11 -20.08 4.99
CA VAL A 343 0.51 -19.43 6.25
C VAL A 343 2.03 -19.52 6.40
N GLN A 344 2.62 -20.70 6.15
CA GLN A 344 4.08 -20.90 6.19
C GLN A 344 4.81 -19.98 5.19
N THR A 345 4.25 -19.79 4.00
CA THR A 345 4.81 -18.87 2.99
C THR A 345 4.82 -17.43 3.50
N GLU A 346 3.73 -16.99 4.14
CA GLU A 346 3.64 -15.64 4.70
C GLU A 346 4.55 -15.47 5.93
N GLU A 347 4.70 -16.50 6.78
CA GLU A 347 5.69 -16.50 7.87
C GLU A 347 7.12 -16.39 7.35
N ALA A 348 7.45 -17.11 6.26
CA ALA A 348 8.76 -17.00 5.62
C ALA A 348 9.02 -15.57 5.11
N ARG A 349 8.00 -14.90 4.54
CA ARG A 349 8.08 -13.49 4.14
C ARG A 349 8.33 -12.56 5.33
N LEU A 350 7.62 -12.76 6.44
CA LEU A 350 7.79 -11.95 7.66
C LEU A 350 9.20 -12.12 8.24
N ASN A 351 9.66 -13.37 8.39
CA ASN A 351 11.01 -13.68 8.84
C ASN A 351 12.09 -13.08 7.93
N MET A 352 11.89 -13.12 6.60
CA MET A 352 12.79 -12.46 5.65
C MET A 352 12.82 -10.94 5.89
N ALA A 353 11.67 -10.28 6.01
CA ALA A 353 11.61 -8.84 6.25
C ALA A 353 12.34 -8.44 7.55
N ASP A 354 12.18 -9.23 8.62
CA ASP A 354 12.90 -9.03 9.88
C ASP A 354 14.42 -9.18 9.71
N LYS A 355 14.87 -10.18 8.94
CA LYS A 355 16.29 -10.38 8.63
C LYS A 355 16.87 -9.25 7.77
N ILE A 356 16.12 -8.70 6.81
CA ILE A 356 16.53 -7.52 6.02
C ILE A 356 16.77 -6.34 6.95
N LYS A 357 15.82 -6.07 7.85
CA LYS A 357 15.93 -4.99 8.83
C LYS A 357 17.11 -5.17 9.79
N ALA A 358 17.33 -6.39 10.27
CA ALA A 358 18.48 -6.73 11.10
C ALA A 358 19.80 -6.53 10.34
N ALA A 359 19.88 -7.01 9.10
CA ALA A 359 21.05 -6.84 8.23
C ALA A 359 21.35 -5.35 7.98
N ARG A 360 20.33 -4.55 7.65
CA ARG A 360 20.47 -3.10 7.49
C ARG A 360 21.03 -2.45 8.76
N THR A 361 20.47 -2.80 9.93
CA THR A 361 20.93 -2.26 11.22
C THR A 361 22.39 -2.62 11.51
N MET A 362 22.82 -3.84 11.18
CA MET A 362 24.23 -4.25 11.29
C MET A 362 25.13 -3.47 10.32
N ALA A 363 24.72 -3.31 9.07
CA ALA A 363 25.47 -2.56 8.06
C ALA A 363 25.54 -1.05 8.38
N ASP A 364 24.51 -0.48 9.01
CA ASP A 364 24.52 0.87 9.57
C ASP A 364 25.58 1.02 10.67
N GLY A 365 25.73 -0.01 11.50
CA GLY A 365 26.79 -0.14 12.51
C GLY A 365 28.17 -0.47 11.95
N LYS A 366 28.37 -0.36 10.62
CA LYS A 366 29.62 -0.69 9.91
C LYS A 366 30.04 -2.16 10.01
N ASN A 367 29.09 -3.04 10.34
CA ASN A 367 29.31 -4.48 10.42
C ASN A 367 28.73 -5.18 9.18
N ILE A 368 29.40 -4.99 8.04
CA ILE A 368 28.89 -5.47 6.73
C ILE A 368 28.97 -6.99 6.58
N VAL A 369 29.91 -7.65 7.28
CA VAL A 369 30.09 -9.11 7.23
C VAL A 369 28.89 -9.78 7.88
N ASP A 370 28.58 -9.45 9.13
CA ASP A 370 27.44 -10.02 9.85
C ASP A 370 26.11 -9.64 9.18
N ALA A 371 26.02 -8.44 8.61
CA ALA A 371 24.86 -8.02 7.82
C ALA A 371 24.64 -8.94 6.61
N ARG A 372 25.70 -9.28 5.89
CA ARG A 372 25.64 -10.17 4.73
C ARG A 372 25.33 -11.60 5.14
N ASP A 373 25.90 -12.08 6.24
CA ASP A 373 25.58 -13.40 6.79
C ASP A 373 24.09 -13.50 7.17
N LYS A 374 23.52 -12.42 7.74
CA LYS A 374 22.09 -12.35 8.04
C LYS A 374 21.21 -12.45 6.78
N LEU A 375 21.64 -11.86 5.66
CA LEU A 375 20.93 -11.99 4.37
C LEU A 375 21.07 -13.39 3.78
N VAL A 376 22.21 -14.05 3.95
CA VAL A 376 22.41 -15.45 3.53
C VAL A 376 21.55 -16.40 4.37
N GLU A 377 21.44 -16.18 5.68
CA GLU A 377 20.48 -16.91 6.51
C GLU A 377 19.04 -16.74 6.00
N ALA A 378 18.66 -15.54 5.56
CA ALA A 378 17.33 -15.29 4.99
C ALA A 378 17.14 -16.04 3.68
N GLN A 379 18.17 -16.08 2.83
CA GLN A 379 18.16 -16.83 1.58
C GLN A 379 17.95 -18.33 1.83
N ASN A 380 18.73 -18.92 2.75
CA ASN A 380 18.64 -20.35 3.07
C ASN A 380 17.28 -20.71 3.66
N ALA A 381 16.70 -19.86 4.52
CA ALA A 381 15.36 -20.08 5.07
C ALA A 381 14.25 -20.12 4.01
N LEU A 382 14.47 -19.54 2.82
CA LEU A 382 13.54 -19.63 1.68
C LEU A 382 13.74 -20.90 0.83
N GLU A 383 14.84 -21.63 1.01
CA GLU A 383 15.06 -22.94 0.38
C GLU A 383 14.23 -24.03 1.07
N ASP A 384 14.01 -23.89 2.38
CA ASP A 384 13.24 -24.83 3.21
C ASP A 384 11.71 -24.72 3.02
N VAL A 385 11.23 -23.69 2.32
CA VAL A 385 9.80 -23.52 2.01
C VAL A 385 9.42 -24.46 0.86
N VAL A 386 8.91 -25.64 1.24
CA VAL A 386 8.67 -26.81 0.40
C VAL A 386 7.88 -26.53 -0.90
N GLU A 387 8.50 -26.95 -2.01
CA GLU A 387 7.96 -27.48 -3.27
C GLU A 387 6.58 -26.99 -3.76
N GLN A 388 6.58 -25.79 -4.36
CA GLN A 388 5.80 -25.44 -5.56
C GLN A 388 6.38 -24.13 -6.09
N THR A 389 6.35 -23.90 -7.41
CA THR A 389 6.70 -22.60 -7.99
C THR A 389 5.73 -21.54 -7.46
N ASN A 390 6.05 -20.94 -6.33
CA ASN A 390 5.29 -19.86 -5.73
C ASN A 390 5.91 -18.53 -6.17
N PRO A 391 5.21 -17.72 -7.00
CA PRO A 391 5.74 -16.45 -7.49
C PRO A 391 6.18 -15.49 -6.38
N LEU A 392 5.55 -15.57 -5.20
CA LEU A 392 5.97 -14.78 -4.04
C LEU A 392 7.37 -15.19 -3.57
N VAL A 393 7.62 -16.49 -3.41
CA VAL A 393 8.92 -17.00 -2.96
C VAL A 393 10.03 -16.68 -3.97
N ASP A 394 9.74 -16.77 -5.27
CA ASP A 394 10.70 -16.40 -6.32
C ASP A 394 11.03 -14.90 -6.28
N ALA A 395 10.02 -14.04 -6.09
CA ALA A 395 10.24 -12.61 -5.94
C ALA A 395 11.03 -12.26 -4.66
N LEU A 396 10.79 -12.97 -3.56
CA LEU A 396 11.56 -12.85 -2.31
C LEU A 396 13.03 -13.26 -2.49
N ARG A 397 13.29 -14.37 -3.20
CA ARG A 397 14.66 -14.80 -3.55
C ARG A 397 15.38 -13.74 -4.39
N ASN A 398 14.72 -13.20 -5.41
CA ASN A 398 15.29 -12.15 -6.26
C ASN A 398 15.66 -10.90 -5.45
N GLU A 399 14.82 -10.52 -4.49
CA GLU A 399 15.09 -9.39 -3.61
C GLU A 399 16.28 -9.62 -2.67
N ILE A 400 16.36 -10.77 -2.00
CA ILE A 400 17.52 -11.11 -1.16
C ILE A 400 18.80 -11.16 -1.98
N GLN A 401 18.78 -11.79 -3.15
CA GLN A 401 19.95 -11.85 -4.02
C GLN A 401 20.44 -10.45 -4.42
N GLN A 402 19.51 -9.51 -4.65
CA GLN A 402 19.87 -8.14 -4.91
C GLN A 402 20.49 -7.47 -3.68
N LEU A 403 19.88 -7.62 -2.50
CA LEU A 403 20.42 -7.08 -1.25
C LEU A 403 21.83 -7.62 -0.97
N VAL A 404 22.07 -8.92 -1.15
CA VAL A 404 23.41 -9.53 -0.98
C VAL A 404 24.45 -8.87 -1.90
N LYS A 405 24.08 -8.51 -3.14
CA LYS A 405 24.96 -7.77 -4.05
C LYS A 405 25.23 -6.34 -3.56
N LEU A 406 24.19 -5.67 -3.06
CA LEU A 406 24.27 -4.29 -2.57
C LEU A 406 24.95 -4.17 -1.20
N PHE A 407 25.08 -5.27 -0.45
CA PHE A 407 25.78 -5.35 0.84
C PHE A 407 27.23 -5.85 0.68
N LYS A 408 27.80 -5.79 -0.53
CA LYS A 408 29.16 -6.30 -0.81
C LYS A 408 30.26 -5.56 -0.06
N THR A 409 30.15 -4.23 0.03
CA THR A 409 31.08 -3.37 0.77
C THR A 409 30.28 -2.26 1.44
N GLN A 410 30.88 -1.62 2.44
CA GLN A 410 30.24 -0.52 3.15
C GLN A 410 29.84 0.64 2.23
N ASP A 411 30.69 1.00 1.25
CA ASP A 411 30.42 2.08 0.29
C ASP A 411 29.21 1.77 -0.62
N VAL A 412 29.16 0.55 -1.16
CA VAL A 412 28.03 0.11 -2.00
C VAL A 412 26.74 0.06 -1.16
N TYR A 413 26.85 -0.40 0.09
CA TYR A 413 25.73 -0.38 1.01
C TYR A 413 25.24 1.05 1.27
N ASP A 414 26.13 1.96 1.67
CA ASP A 414 25.73 3.32 2.03
C ASP A 414 25.04 4.05 0.86
N ARG A 415 25.53 3.86 -0.38
CA ARG A 415 24.98 4.51 -1.59
C ARG A 415 23.73 3.84 -2.16
N LYS A 416 23.67 2.50 -2.13
CA LYS A 416 22.62 1.73 -2.86
C LYS A 416 21.92 0.70 -1.99
N GLY A 417 22.65 0.01 -1.10
CA GLY A 417 22.07 -1.01 -0.23
C GLY A 417 21.11 -0.46 0.82
N ARG A 418 21.47 0.65 1.50
CA ARG A 418 20.65 1.34 2.50
C ARG A 418 19.32 1.82 1.91
N PRO A 419 19.29 2.64 0.84
CA PRO A 419 18.01 3.08 0.26
C PRO A 419 17.17 1.90 -0.24
N PHE A 420 17.78 0.89 -0.86
CA PHE A 420 17.07 -0.32 -1.29
C PHE A 420 16.44 -1.06 -0.10
N ALA A 421 17.19 -1.30 0.97
CA ALA A 421 16.70 -1.99 2.17
C ALA A 421 15.57 -1.20 2.84
N LEU A 422 15.67 0.13 2.95
CA LEU A 422 14.61 0.97 3.52
C LEU A 422 13.32 0.96 2.68
N SER A 423 13.44 0.98 1.35
CA SER A 423 12.28 0.84 0.45
C SER A 423 11.68 -0.57 0.55
N SER A 424 12.52 -1.60 0.66
CA SER A 424 12.10 -2.99 0.91
C SER A 424 11.30 -3.12 2.21
N GLU A 425 11.85 -2.65 3.33
CA GLU A 425 11.20 -2.65 4.64
C GLU A 425 9.84 -1.96 4.59
N THR A 426 9.77 -0.74 4.02
CA THR A 426 8.50 0.00 3.94
C THR A 426 7.47 -0.71 3.06
N SER A 427 7.90 -1.36 1.98
CA SER A 427 7.01 -2.14 1.12
C SER A 427 6.46 -3.38 1.82
N HIS A 428 7.27 -4.11 2.58
CA HIS A 428 6.83 -5.26 3.37
C HIS A 428 5.94 -4.85 4.56
N ASP A 429 6.31 -3.81 5.29
CA ASP A 429 5.57 -3.31 6.45
C ASP A 429 4.15 -2.86 6.07
N ARG A 430 4.00 -2.29 4.87
CA ARG A 430 2.70 -1.86 4.33
C ARG A 430 2.08 -2.85 3.35
N GLN A 431 2.76 -3.95 3.02
CA GLN A 431 2.36 -4.88 1.96
C GLN A 431 1.97 -4.17 0.66
N ARG A 432 2.64 -3.06 0.35
CA ARG A 432 2.32 -2.15 -0.76
C ARG A 432 3.56 -1.97 -1.60
N PHE A 433 3.39 -1.95 -2.92
CA PHE A 433 4.53 -1.76 -3.81
C PHE A 433 5.27 -0.46 -3.51
N ALA A 434 6.60 -0.55 -3.47
CA ALA A 434 7.50 0.59 -3.50
C ALA A 434 8.59 0.32 -4.54
N ALA A 435 8.95 1.33 -5.33
CA ALA A 435 10.03 1.17 -6.29
C ALA A 435 11.37 1.05 -5.54
N ARG A 436 12.23 0.15 -6.03
CA ARG A 436 13.52 -0.20 -5.41
C ARG A 436 14.66 -0.06 -6.44
N GLY A 437 14.66 1.05 -7.17
CA GLY A 437 15.52 1.24 -8.34
C GLY A 437 14.98 0.56 -9.61
N ASP A 438 15.82 0.44 -10.64
CA ASP A 438 15.48 -0.12 -11.96
C ASP A 438 15.50 -1.67 -11.99
N ILE A 439 14.69 -2.30 -11.13
CA ILE A 439 14.61 -3.78 -11.04
C ILE A 439 13.19 -4.26 -11.29
N ASP A 440 12.84 -4.35 -12.57
CA ASP A 440 11.53 -4.81 -13.03
C ASP A 440 11.18 -6.24 -12.60
N SER A 441 12.16 -7.07 -12.22
CA SER A 441 11.93 -8.44 -11.76
C SER A 441 11.43 -8.55 -10.32
N ILE A 442 11.46 -7.45 -9.54
CA ILE A 442 10.99 -7.42 -8.15
C ILE A 442 9.70 -6.60 -8.09
N ARG A 443 8.56 -7.29 -8.26
CA ARG A 443 7.21 -6.69 -8.30
C ARG A 443 6.36 -7.06 -7.08
N LEU A 444 6.99 -7.29 -5.93
CA LEU A 444 6.30 -7.62 -4.68
C LEU A 444 5.22 -6.56 -4.38
N PHE A 445 3.98 -7.01 -4.18
CA PHE A 445 2.80 -6.18 -3.88
C PHE A 445 2.34 -5.24 -5.01
N ALA A 446 2.86 -5.39 -6.24
CA ALA A 446 2.35 -4.64 -7.39
C ALA A 446 0.95 -5.11 -7.78
N THR A 447 0.10 -4.16 -8.21
CA THR A 447 -1.21 -4.47 -8.78
C THR A 447 -1.14 -4.51 -10.32
N PRO A 448 -2.11 -5.15 -11.01
CA PRO A 448 -2.15 -5.13 -12.47
C PRO A 448 -2.16 -3.72 -13.07
N ARG A 449 -2.80 -2.75 -12.40
CA ARG A 449 -2.79 -1.34 -12.84
C ARG A 449 -1.40 -0.73 -12.74
N MET A 450 -0.64 -1.06 -11.69
CA MET A 450 0.74 -0.63 -11.55
C MET A 450 1.62 -1.17 -12.67
N ASP A 451 1.50 -2.46 -13.04
CA ASP A 451 2.21 -3.02 -14.20
C ASP A 451 1.83 -2.32 -15.50
N LYS A 452 0.54 -2.06 -15.72
CA LYS A 452 0.07 -1.33 -16.89
C LYS A 452 0.67 0.08 -16.98
N TYR A 453 0.71 0.80 -15.86
CA TYR A 453 1.25 2.16 -15.80
C TYR A 453 2.77 2.18 -15.94
N LEU A 454 3.46 1.11 -15.53
CA LEU A 454 4.88 0.93 -15.79
C LEU A 454 5.15 0.92 -17.29
N GLU A 455 4.42 0.08 -18.03
CA GLU A 455 4.57 -0.04 -19.49
C GLU A 455 4.13 1.23 -20.24
N GLN A 456 3.07 1.90 -19.78
CA GLN A 456 2.68 3.20 -20.33
C GLN A 456 3.75 4.27 -20.09
N ALA A 457 4.39 4.29 -18.93
CA ALA A 457 5.47 5.22 -18.63
C ALA A 457 6.70 4.98 -19.52
N LYS A 458 7.10 3.71 -19.72
CA LYS A 458 8.18 3.33 -20.65
C LYS A 458 7.90 3.85 -22.08
N LYS A 459 6.70 3.57 -22.60
CA LYS A 459 6.29 4.04 -23.94
C LYS A 459 6.22 5.56 -24.05
N PHE A 460 5.74 6.23 -22.99
CA PHE A 460 5.74 7.68 -22.93
C PHE A 460 7.15 8.24 -22.94
N ASP A 461 8.09 7.61 -22.25
CA ASP A 461 9.47 8.06 -22.24
C ASP A 461 10.16 7.90 -23.60
N GLU A 462 9.82 6.85 -24.35
CA GLU A 462 10.27 6.64 -25.74
C GLU A 462 9.65 7.65 -26.71
N ASN A 463 8.36 7.95 -26.58
CA ASN A 463 7.66 8.90 -27.43
C ASN A 463 6.66 9.77 -26.64
N PRO A 464 7.12 10.90 -26.07
CA PRO A 464 6.25 11.79 -25.30
C PRO A 464 5.12 12.40 -26.12
N ALA A 465 5.25 12.48 -27.44
CA ALA A 465 4.20 13.04 -28.30
C ALA A 465 3.03 12.07 -28.54
N ALA A 466 3.21 10.77 -28.29
CA ALA A 466 2.15 9.78 -28.45
C ALA A 466 1.00 10.04 -27.45
N PRO A 467 -0.26 9.79 -27.81
CA PRO A 467 -1.38 9.88 -26.88
C PRO A 467 -1.20 8.88 -25.74
N LEU A 468 -1.59 9.29 -24.52
CA LEU A 468 -1.58 8.44 -23.34
C LEU A 468 -3.04 8.04 -23.05
N PRO A 469 -3.32 6.76 -22.79
CA PRO A 469 -4.67 6.35 -22.38
C PRO A 469 -5.10 7.09 -21.11
N SER A 470 -6.34 7.55 -21.07
CA SER A 470 -6.97 8.10 -19.87
C SER A 470 -7.30 7.00 -18.85
N VAL A 471 -7.56 7.39 -17.59
CA VAL A 471 -8.02 6.45 -16.54
C VAL A 471 -9.31 5.73 -16.95
N ASP A 472 -10.22 6.41 -17.66
CA ASP A 472 -11.49 5.83 -18.07
C ASP A 472 -11.33 4.81 -19.20
N GLU A 473 -10.44 5.07 -20.17
CA GLU A 473 -10.07 4.08 -21.21
C GLU A 473 -9.39 2.87 -20.58
N ASP A 474 -8.52 3.12 -19.62
CA ASP A 474 -7.84 2.12 -18.83
C ASP A 474 -8.82 1.19 -18.07
N VAL A 475 -9.91 1.72 -17.53
CA VAL A 475 -10.99 0.94 -16.91
C VAL A 475 -11.82 0.20 -17.96
N LYS A 476 -12.14 0.82 -19.10
CA LYS A 476 -12.88 0.16 -20.19
C LYS A 476 -12.14 -1.07 -20.71
N GLU A 477 -10.82 -0.98 -20.88
CA GLU A 477 -10.00 -2.12 -21.28
C GLU A 477 -10.00 -3.24 -20.24
N GLU A 478 -9.95 -2.91 -18.94
CA GLU A 478 -10.03 -3.92 -17.87
C GLU A 478 -11.39 -4.63 -17.86
N ILE A 479 -12.49 -3.89 -18.01
CA ILE A 479 -13.84 -4.45 -18.09
C ILE A 479 -13.99 -5.31 -19.35
N ALA A 480 -13.41 -4.90 -20.48
CA ALA A 480 -13.42 -5.71 -21.70
C ALA A 480 -12.65 -7.03 -21.53
N ALA A 481 -11.53 -7.02 -20.79
CA ALA A 481 -10.74 -8.22 -20.48
C ALA A 481 -11.42 -9.13 -19.45
N ASN A 482 -12.17 -8.57 -18.50
CA ASN A 482 -12.93 -9.32 -17.50
C ASN A 482 -14.33 -8.71 -17.26
N PRO A 483 -15.33 -9.04 -18.10
CA PRO A 483 -16.66 -8.42 -18.03
C PRO A 483 -17.40 -8.66 -16.72
N LEU A 484 -17.07 -9.73 -16.00
CA LEU A 484 -17.70 -10.08 -14.72
C LEU A 484 -16.97 -9.46 -13.52
N GLY A 485 -15.76 -8.94 -13.68
CA GLY A 485 -14.94 -8.40 -12.58
C GLY A 485 -15.71 -7.44 -11.66
N PRO A 486 -16.34 -6.37 -12.20
CA PRO A 486 -17.05 -5.39 -11.39
C PRO A 486 -18.21 -5.94 -10.55
N ILE A 487 -18.79 -7.09 -10.94
CA ILE A 487 -19.94 -7.70 -10.25
C ILE A 487 -19.60 -8.99 -9.50
N ALA A 488 -18.44 -9.60 -9.75
CA ALA A 488 -18.04 -10.86 -9.13
C ALA A 488 -17.89 -10.75 -7.62
N GLY A 489 -17.24 -9.69 -7.12
CA GLY A 489 -17.09 -9.41 -5.69
C GLY A 489 -18.44 -9.25 -4.98
N PRO A 490 -19.33 -8.37 -5.46
CA PRO A 490 -20.68 -8.23 -4.92
C PRO A 490 -21.49 -9.53 -4.91
N ILE A 491 -21.48 -10.28 -6.01
CA ILE A 491 -22.18 -11.58 -6.09
C ILE A 491 -21.61 -12.57 -5.08
N SER A 492 -20.28 -12.68 -4.99
CA SER A 492 -19.62 -13.57 -4.04
C SER A 492 -19.97 -13.22 -2.59
N PHE A 493 -19.99 -11.93 -2.26
CA PHE A 493 -20.39 -11.45 -0.94
C PHE A 493 -21.83 -11.86 -0.57
N TYR A 494 -22.80 -11.65 -1.47
CA TYR A 494 -24.18 -12.03 -1.20
C TYR A 494 -24.38 -13.54 -1.09
N ILE A 495 -23.66 -14.33 -1.90
CA ILE A 495 -23.67 -15.79 -1.80
C ILE A 495 -23.11 -16.24 -0.45
N GLN A 496 -21.96 -15.70 -0.02
CA GLN A 496 -21.36 -16.04 1.27
C GLN A 496 -22.28 -15.66 2.44
N THR A 497 -22.89 -14.48 2.39
CA THR A 497 -23.85 -14.02 3.39
C THR A 497 -25.05 -14.96 3.48
N ALA A 498 -25.58 -15.41 2.33
CA ALA A 498 -26.68 -16.37 2.30
C ALA A 498 -26.28 -17.74 2.87
N ILE A 499 -25.09 -18.24 2.55
CA ILE A 499 -24.56 -19.50 3.10
C ILE A 499 -24.42 -19.40 4.62
N GLN A 500 -23.84 -18.33 5.14
CA GLN A 500 -23.68 -18.11 6.58
C GLN A 500 -25.04 -18.05 7.29
N ALA A 501 -26.02 -17.36 6.71
CA ALA A 501 -27.38 -17.31 7.25
C ALA A 501 -28.02 -18.70 7.33
N LEU A 502 -27.88 -19.52 6.27
CA LEU A 502 -28.39 -20.89 6.25
C LEU A 502 -27.69 -21.79 7.28
N GLN A 503 -26.37 -21.68 7.43
CA GLN A 503 -25.60 -22.41 8.44
C GLN A 503 -26.00 -22.01 9.87
N ALA A 504 -26.25 -20.72 10.11
CA ALA A 504 -26.73 -20.25 11.40
C ALA A 504 -28.12 -20.81 11.73
N ILE A 505 -29.03 -20.86 10.74
CA ILE A 505 -30.35 -21.48 10.89
C ILE A 505 -30.21 -22.98 11.22
N ASP A 506 -29.37 -23.71 10.48
CA ASP A 506 -29.14 -25.14 10.74
C ASP A 506 -28.56 -25.40 12.15
N LYS A 507 -27.58 -24.59 12.59
CA LYS A 507 -27.04 -24.64 13.96
C LYS A 507 -28.13 -24.41 15.02
N LEU A 508 -29.05 -23.48 14.79
CA LEU A 508 -30.18 -23.20 15.70
C LEU A 508 -31.15 -24.38 15.77
N ILE A 509 -31.49 -24.98 14.63
CA ILE A 509 -32.37 -26.16 14.56
C ILE A 509 -31.73 -27.34 15.32
N ASN A 510 -30.44 -27.61 15.07
CA ASN A 510 -29.74 -28.74 15.67
C ASN A 510 -29.43 -28.52 17.17
N LYS A 511 -29.25 -27.28 17.64
CA LYS A 511 -29.20 -26.98 19.08
C LYS A 511 -30.56 -27.17 19.77
N GLY A 512 -31.65 -26.77 19.10
CA GLY A 512 -33.01 -26.93 19.63
C GLY A 512 -33.51 -28.39 19.66
N ALA A 513 -32.93 -29.28 18.87
CA ALA A 513 -33.26 -30.71 18.86
C ALA A 513 -32.51 -31.53 19.92
N ASN A 514 -31.47 -30.97 20.55
CA ASN A 514 -30.66 -31.60 21.59
C ASN A 514 -30.92 -31.04 23.01
N GLN A 515 -31.96 -30.20 23.16
CA GLN A 515 -32.57 -29.82 24.43
C GLN A 515 -33.91 -30.55 24.57
#